data_AF-A0A948ZKN9-F1
#
_entry.id   AF-A0A948ZKN9-F1
#
_cell.length_a   1.000
_cell.length_b   1.000
_cell.length_c   1.000
_cell.angle_alpha   90.00
_cell.angle_beta   90.00
_cell.angle_gamma   90.00
#
_symmetry.space_group_name_H-M   'P 1'
#
loop_
_entity.id
_entity.type
_entity.pdbx_description
1 polymer ?
#
loop_
_entity_poly.entity_id
_entity_poly.type
_entity_poly.pdbx_seq_one_letter_code
_entity_poly.pdbx_strand_id
1 'polypeptide(L)' 'MDVREGDRVLVNVAPFIGSVMRSNESIPCEVIEVNGLQVHVRAEPPYRDVSLWILSSWIEGRPQQKHELLASL' A
#
# COMPACT_ATOMS: atom_id res chain seq x y z
N MET A 1 2.73 -11.31 -5.44
CA MET A 1 3.02 -9.88 -5.20
C MET A 1 4.46 -9.83 -4.68
N ASP A 2 5.34 -9.12 -5.35
CA ASP A 2 6.77 -9.05 -5.00
C ASP A 2 7.02 -7.88 -4.04
N VAL A 3 6.47 -7.95 -2.82
CA VAL A 3 6.74 -6.96 -1.76
C VAL A 3 7.75 -7.55 -0.79
N ARG A 4 8.73 -6.75 -0.37
CA ARG A 4 9.84 -7.13 0.50
C ARG A 4 10.01 -6.12 1.64
N GLU A 5 10.68 -6.53 2.70
CA GLU A 5 11.10 -5.63 3.77
C GLU A 5 11.93 -4.47 3.22
N GLY A 6 11.65 -3.26 3.70
CA GLY A 6 12.25 -2.01 3.24
C GLY A 6 11.59 -1.41 1.98
N ASP A 7 10.65 -2.11 1.33
CA ASP A 7 9.93 -1.53 0.19
C ASP A 7 9.04 -0.36 0.64
N ARG A 8 8.90 0.62 -0.25
CA ARG A 8 7.91 1.69 -0.11
C ARG A 8 6.71 1.40 -1.00
N VAL A 9 5.53 1.39 -0.41
CA VAL A 9 4.28 0.98 -1.07
C VAL A 9 3.15 1.95 -0.77
N LEU A 10 2.15 2.00 -1.65
CA LEU A 10 0.89 2.68 -1.35
C LEU A 10 -0.08 1.65 -0.76
N VAL A 11 -0.69 1.97 0.37
CA VAL A 11 -1.68 1.10 1.03
C VAL A 11 -3.02 1.82 1.06
N ASN A 12 -4.10 1.14 0.70
CA ASN A 12 -5.44 1.68 0.86
C ASN A 12 -5.67 2.17 2.30
N VAL A 13 -6.34 3.30 2.53
CA VAL A 13 -6.51 3.83 3.89
C VAL A 13 -7.44 2.98 4.77
N ALA A 14 -8.27 2.11 4.18
CA ALA A 14 -9.31 1.36 4.89
C ALA A 14 -8.82 0.61 6.16
N PRO A 15 -7.68 -0.11 6.16
CA PRO A 15 -7.17 -0.78 7.36
C PRO A 15 -6.75 0.17 8.48
N PHE A 16 -6.32 1.40 8.14
CA PHE A 16 -5.90 2.41 9.13
C PHE A 16 -7.07 3.04 9.88
N ILE A 17 -8.26 3.04 9.27
CA ILE A 17 -9.49 3.61 9.85
C ILE A 17 -10.50 2.55 10.29
N GLY A 18 -10.12 1.26 10.25
CA GLY A 18 -11.01 0.15 10.62
C GLY A 18 -12.18 -0.09 9.66
N SER A 19 -12.06 0.34 8.40
CA SER A 19 -13.08 0.11 7.37
C SER A 19 -12.92 -1.26 6.72
N VAL A 20 -14.04 -1.95 6.49
CA VAL A 20 -14.09 -3.19 5.70
C VAL A 20 -14.23 -2.94 4.19
N MET A 21 -14.59 -1.72 3.81
CA MET A 21 -14.70 -1.29 2.41
C MET A 21 -13.45 -0.52 1.98
N ARG A 22 -13.00 -0.74 0.75
CA ARG A 22 -11.92 0.05 0.15
C ARG A 22 -12.29 1.53 0.08
N SER A 23 -11.32 2.38 0.34
CA SER A 23 -11.41 3.82 0.08
C SER A 23 -10.76 4.16 -1.28
N ASN A 24 -11.07 5.34 -1.80
CA ASN A 24 -10.38 5.90 -2.97
C ASN A 24 -9.04 6.54 -2.61
N GLU A 25 -8.66 6.53 -1.33
CA GLU A 25 -7.42 7.11 -0.82
C GLU A 25 -6.40 6.03 -0.43
N SER A 26 -5.13 6.41 -0.47
CA SER A 26 -4.01 5.56 -0.09
C SER A 26 -2.97 6.34 0.70
N ILE A 27 -2.22 5.63 1.54
CA ILE A 27 -1.18 6.15 2.41
C ILE A 27 0.17 5.56 1.97
N PRO A 28 1.22 6.37 1.78
CA PRO A 28 2.58 5.89 1.57
C PRO A 28 3.09 5.22 2.85
N CYS A 29 3.61 4.01 2.70
CA CYS A 29 4.09 3.21 3.81
C CYS A 29 5.43 2.54 3.49
N GLU A 30 6.24 2.35 4.52
CA GLU A 30 7.40 1.46 4.52
C GLU A 30 6.95 0.06 4.97
N VAL A 31 7.46 -0.97 4.30
CA VAL A 31 7.27 -2.37 4.69
C VAL A 31 8.31 -2.74 5.73
N ILE A 32 7.85 -3.06 6.93
CA ILE A 32 8.71 -3.44 8.07
C ILE A 32 9.00 -4.94 8.05
N GLU A 33 7.98 -5.75 7.80
CA GLU A 33 8.06 -7.22 7.86
C GLU A 33 7.05 -7.85 6.89
N VAL A 34 7.37 -9.01 6.32
CA VAL A 34 6.45 -9.79 5.48
C VAL A 34 6.26 -11.20 6.04
N ASN A 35 5.02 -11.57 6.33
CA ASN A 35 4.65 -12.90 6.82
C ASN A 35 3.53 -13.52 5.96
N GLY A 36 3.94 -14.28 4.94
CA GLY A 36 3.02 -14.93 4.00
C GLY A 36 2.18 -13.90 3.23
N LEU A 37 0.87 -13.84 3.52
CA LEU A 37 -0.05 -12.87 2.92
C LEU A 37 -0.20 -11.58 3.74
N GLN A 38 0.32 -11.56 4.97
CA GLN A 38 0.28 -10.40 5.84
C GLN A 38 1.57 -9.59 5.71
N VAL A 39 1.43 -8.26 5.76
CA VAL A 39 2.53 -7.30 5.64
C VAL A 39 2.42 -6.33 6.79
N HIS A 40 3.50 -6.18 7.57
CA HIS A 40 3.61 -5.14 8.58
C HIS A 40 4.09 -3.88 7.90
N VAL A 41 3.26 -2.84 7.92
CA VAL A 41 3.58 -1.55 7.30
C VAL A 41 3.62 -0.46 8.35
N ARG A 42 4.47 0.56 8.12
CA ARG A 42 4.49 1.82 8.89
C ARG A 42 4.16 2.97 7.94
N ALA A 43 3.20 3.82 8.32
CA ALA A 43 2.88 5.01 7.54
C ALA A 43 4.07 5.99 7.52
N GLU A 44 4.37 6.53 6.34
CA GLU A 44 5.39 7.57 6.19
C GLU A 44 4.84 8.96 6.57
N PRO A 45 5.67 9.93 6.97
CA PRO A 45 5.25 11.32 7.14
C PRO A 45 4.61 11.89 5.85
N PRO A 46 3.61 12.77 5.95
CA PRO A 46 3.13 13.50 7.14
C PRO A 46 2.01 12.78 7.90
N TYR A 47 1.74 11.51 7.58
CA TYR A 47 0.68 10.75 8.26
C TYR A 47 1.07 10.45 9.70
N ARG A 48 0.08 10.11 10.52
CA ARG A 48 0.30 9.71 11.92
C ARG A 48 1.25 8.52 11.96
N ASP A 49 2.24 8.55 12.85
CA ASP A 49 3.14 7.42 13.09
C ASP A 49 2.34 6.23 13.65
N VAL A 50 1.96 5.35 12.73
CA VAL A 50 1.12 4.17 12.96
C VAL A 50 1.71 3.04 12.15
N SER A 51 1.82 1.87 12.77
CA SER A 51 2.17 0.63 12.09
C SER A 51 1.12 -0.44 12.37
N LEU A 52 0.77 -1.22 11.36
CA LEU A 52 -0.16 -2.35 11.52
C LEU A 52 0.12 -3.47 10.52
N TRP A 53 -0.36 -4.66 10.87
CA TRP A 53 -0.43 -5.78 9.95
C TRP A 53 -1.65 -5.64 9.03
N ILE A 54 -1.42 -5.74 7.73
CA ILE A 54 -2.46 -5.72 6.69
C ILE A 54 -2.37 -6.97 5.84
N LEU A 55 -3.46 -7.36 5.20
CA LEU A 55 -3.38 -8.27 4.05
C LEU A 55 -2.71 -7.55 2.87
N SER A 56 -1.85 -8.26 2.15
CA SER A 56 -1.18 -7.78 0.92
C SER A 56 -2.15 -7.27 -0.15
N SER A 57 -3.42 -7.72 -0.13
CA SER A 57 -4.48 -7.21 -1.00
C SER A 57 -4.87 -5.74 -0.75
N TRP A 58 -4.44 -5.15 0.37
CA TRP A 58 -4.61 -3.72 0.65
C TRP A 58 -3.51 -2.85 0.05
N ILE A 59 -2.39 -3.45 -0.38
CA ILE A 59 -1.32 -2.75 -1.07
C ILE A 59 -1.77 -2.49 -2.51
N GLU A 60 -1.69 -1.23 -2.95
CA GLU A 60 -2.05 -0.83 -4.30
C GLU A 60 -1.00 -1.31 -5.32
N GLY A 61 -1.45 -1.78 -6.47
CA GLY A 61 -0.57 -2.17 -7.59
C GLY A 61 0.10 -0.96 -8.24
N ARG A 62 1.36 -1.15 -8.71
CA ARG A 62 2.27 -0.11 -9.26
C ARG A 62 1.57 1.04 -10.02
N PRO A 63 2.04 2.30 -9.89
CA PRO A 63 1.68 3.37 -10.81
C PRO A 63 2.41 3.16 -12.16
N GLN A 64 2.00 2.18 -12.98
CA GLN A 64 2.44 2.03 -14.38
C GLN A 64 1.53 1.02 -15.11
N GLN A 65 0.36 1.50 -15.53
CA GLN A 65 -0.29 1.09 -16.80
C GLN A 65 -1.37 2.13 -17.21
N LYS A 66 -1.05 3.42 -17.08
CA LYS A 66 -1.87 4.50 -17.65
C LYS A 66 -1.11 5.50 -18.52
N HIS A 67 0.13 5.16 -18.93
CA HIS A 67 0.94 5.98 -19.83
C HIS A 67 1.39 5.30 -21.14
N GLU A 68 1.09 4.03 -21.38
CA GLU A 68 1.42 3.39 -22.69
C GLU A 68 0.24 3.34 -23.69
N LEU A 69 -0.98 3.70 -23.26
CA LEU A 69 -2.14 3.80 -24.16
C LEU A 69 -2.37 5.20 -24.76
N LEU A 70 -1.63 6.21 -24.29
CA LEU A 70 -1.69 7.58 -24.84
C LEU A 70 -0.48 7.93 -25.72
N ALA A 71 0.53 7.06 -25.80
CA ALA A 71 1.68 7.19 -26.72
C ALA A 71 1.50 6.37 -28.01
N SER A 72 0.34 5.72 -28.19
CA SER A 72 -0.02 4.91 -29.36
C SER A 72 -1.21 5.48 -30.15
N LEU A 73 -1.54 6.76 -29.95
CA LEU A 73 -2.49 7.56 -30.74
C LEU A 73 -1.73 8.74 -31.36
#